data_AF-A0A9D2DBP4-F1
#
_entry.id   AF-A0A9D2DBP4-F1
#
_cell.length_a   1.000
_cell.length_b   1.000
_cell.length_c   1.000
_cell.angle_alpha   90.00
_cell.angle_beta   90.00
_cell.angle_gamma   90.00
#
_symmetry.space_group_name_H-M   'P 1'
#
loop_
_entity.id
_entity.type
_entity.pdbx_description
1 polymer ?
#
loop_
_entity_poly.entity_id
_entity_poly.type
_entity_poly.pdbx_seq_one_letter_code
_entity_poly.pdbx_strand_id
1 'polypeptide(L)' 'MSIYEYDAEKHIRMERAEAKEEGREEGRAQLLADMIRKKMEKGRTVSEIAEALEMTEKEVQDIIDRIR' A
#
# COMPACT_ATOMS: atom_id res chain seq x y z
N MET A 1 41.22 -18.39 -8.58
CA MET A 1 40.49 -17.18 -8.99
C MET A 1 39.39 -17.63 -9.94
N SER A 2 38.18 -17.84 -9.43
CA SER A 2 37.00 -18.19 -10.25
C SER A 2 35.96 -17.08 -10.09
N ILE A 3 35.64 -16.48 -11.23
CA ILE A 3 34.79 -15.30 -11.46
C ILE A 3 33.28 -15.52 -11.23
N TYR A 4 32.89 -16.53 -10.43
CA TYR A 4 31.48 -17.00 -10.36
C TYR A 4 30.85 -16.99 -8.97
N GLU A 5 31.53 -16.49 -7.92
CA GLU A 5 30.92 -16.36 -6.59
C GLU A 5 30.28 -14.99 -6.32
N TYR A 6 30.48 -13.99 -7.20
CA TYR A 6 30.00 -12.63 -6.96
C TYR A 6 28.59 -12.34 -7.50
N ASP A 7 28.06 -13.21 -8.36
CA ASP A 7 26.78 -12.97 -9.04
C ASP A 7 25.57 -13.44 -8.19
N ALA A 8 25.72 -14.54 -7.44
CA ALA A 8 24.63 -15.13 -6.66
C ALA A 8 24.25 -14.32 -5.41
N GLU A 9 25.19 -13.67 -4.73
CA GLU A 9 24.89 -12.82 -3.56
C GLU A 9 24.12 -11.55 -3.93
N LYS A 10 24.35 -11.01 -5.13
CA LYS A 10 23.67 -9.80 -5.61
C LYS A 10 22.22 -10.08 -5.97
N HIS A 11 21.93 -11.23 -6.56
CA HIS A 11 20.58 -11.67 -6.90
C HIS A 11 19.71 -11.90 -5.66
N ILE A 12 20.21 -12.62 -4.65
CA ILE A 12 19.46 -12.89 -3.40
C ILE A 12 19.14 -11.60 -2.62
N ARG A 13 20.00 -10.59 -2.69
CA ARG A 13 19.76 -9.29 -2.04
C ARG A 13 18.72 -8.46 -2.76
N MET A 14 18.66 -8.48 -4.09
CA MET A 14 17.62 -7.80 -4.87
C MET A 14 16.27 -8.47 -4.65
N GLU A 15 16.17 -9.80 -4.76
CA GLU A 15 14.90 -10.51 -4.57
C GLU A 15 14.30 -10.31 -3.16
N ARG A 16 15.14 -10.20 -2.11
CA ARG A 16 14.67 -9.87 -0.75
C ARG A 16 14.29 -8.40 -0.56
N ALA A 17 14.88 -7.49 -1.30
CA ALA A 17 14.53 -6.08 -1.25
C ALA A 17 13.19 -5.85 -1.97
N GLU A 18 13.05 -6.40 -3.17
CA GLU A 18 11.84 -6.32 -4.00
C GLU A 18 10.65 -6.97 -3.30
N ALA A 19 10.79 -8.20 -2.77
CA ALA A 19 9.70 -8.87 -2.05
C ALA A 19 9.30 -8.15 -0.74
N LYS A 20 10.20 -7.38 -0.12
CA LYS A 20 9.93 -6.61 1.10
C LYS A 20 9.35 -5.22 0.80
N GLU A 21 9.61 -4.70 -0.39
CA GLU A 21 9.09 -3.44 -0.87
C GLU A 21 7.66 -3.61 -1.39
N GLU A 22 7.40 -4.63 -2.23
CA GLU A 22 6.06 -4.99 -2.69
C GLU A 22 5.11 -5.31 -1.52
N GLY A 23 5.55 -6.13 -0.56
CA GLY A 23 4.73 -6.47 0.61
C GLY A 23 4.43 -5.27 1.55
N ARG A 24 5.21 -4.18 1.47
CA ARG A 24 4.94 -2.96 2.23
C ARG A 24 4.00 -2.01 1.51
N GLU A 25 4.12 -1.88 0.20
CA GLU A 25 3.21 -1.06 -0.60
C GLU A 25 1.80 -1.65 -0.61
N GLU A 26 1.67 -2.96 -0.79
CA GLU A 26 0.39 -3.66 -0.68
C GLU A 26 -0.23 -3.50 0.72
N GLY A 27 0.58 -3.64 1.77
CA GLY A 27 0.12 -3.45 3.14
C GLY A 27 -0.40 -2.04 3.42
N ARG A 28 0.21 -1.02 2.83
CA ARG A 28 -0.25 0.38 2.97
C ARG A 28 -1.58 0.61 2.27
N ALA A 29 -1.74 0.10 1.05
CA ALA A 29 -2.99 0.22 0.29
C ALA A 29 -4.14 -0.49 1.02
N GLN A 30 -3.90 -1.70 1.53
CA GLN A 30 -4.88 -2.47 2.29
C GLN A 30 -5.31 -1.74 3.58
N LEU A 31 -4.35 -1.18 4.31
CA LEU A 31 -4.62 -0.42 5.53
C LEU A 31 -5.46 0.84 5.24
N LEU A 32 -5.19 1.54 4.13
CA LEU A 32 -5.95 2.72 3.73
C LEU A 32 -7.40 2.35 3.40
N ALA A 33 -7.60 1.27 2.63
CA ALA A 33 -8.90 0.70 2.31
C ALA A 33 -9.69 0.32 3.58
N ASP A 34 -9.06 -0.39 4.52
CA ASP A 34 -9.68 -0.76 5.80
C ASP A 34 -10.04 0.48 6.65
N MET A 35 -9.19 1.51 6.66
CA MET A 35 -9.47 2.76 7.36
C MET A 35 -10.68 3.50 6.78
N ILE A 36 -10.78 3.57 5.46
CA ILE A 36 -11.92 4.17 4.75
C ILE A 36 -13.19 3.37 5.05
N ARG A 37 -13.17 2.04 4.89
CA ARG A 37 -14.32 1.16 5.19
C ARG A 37 -14.81 1.34 6.63
N LYS A 38 -13.91 1.30 7.62
CA LYS A 38 -14.27 1.49 9.04
C LYS A 38 -14.87 2.87 9.33
N LYS A 39 -14.44 3.92 8.63
CA LYS A 39 -15.03 5.26 8.80
C LYS A 39 -16.41 5.35 8.14
N MET A 40 -16.62 4.70 7.00
CA MET A 40 -17.95 4.57 6.37
C MET A 40 -18.92 3.77 7.23
N GLU A 41 -18.48 2.67 7.84
CA GLU A 41 -19.29 1.88 8.80
C GLU A 41 -19.73 2.68 10.03
N LYS A 42 -18.92 3.68 10.42
CA LYS A 42 -19.26 4.64 11.49
C LYS A 42 -20.20 5.76 11.02
N GLY A 43 -20.63 5.75 9.76
CA GLY A 43 -21.52 6.76 9.18
C GLY A 43 -20.83 8.07 8.80
N ARG A 44 -19.50 8.09 8.66
CA ARG A 44 -18.79 9.30 8.20
C ARG A 44 -18.98 9.50 6.71
N THR A 45 -19.10 10.77 6.32
CA THR A 45 -19.19 11.20 4.93
C THR A 45 -17.82 11.15 4.23
N VAL A 46 -17.82 11.16 2.88
CA VAL A 46 -16.58 11.17 2.09
C VAL A 46 -15.69 12.38 2.45
N SER A 47 -16.27 13.57 2.66
CA SER A 47 -15.54 14.77 3.06
C SER A 47 -14.84 14.63 4.41
N GLU A 48 -15.52 14.05 5.42
CA GLU A 48 -14.92 13.82 6.74
C GLU A 48 -13.83 12.73 6.71
N ILE A 49 -13.94 11.77 5.80
CA ILE A 49 -12.92 10.74 5.57
C ILE A 49 -11.70 11.37 4.91
N ALA A 50 -11.92 12.20 3.90
CA ALA A 50 -10.90 12.96 3.17
C ALA A 50 -10.10 13.84 4.12
N GLU A 51 -10.77 14.66 4.94
CA GLU A 51 -10.11 15.48 5.96
C GLU A 51 -9.34 14.63 6.97
N ALA A 52 -9.95 13.55 7.48
CA ALA A 52 -9.34 12.73 8.51
C ALA A 52 -8.20 11.81 8.02
N LEU A 53 -8.02 11.66 6.71
CA LEU A 53 -6.91 10.95 6.08
C LEU A 53 -5.95 11.90 5.36
N GLU A 54 -6.18 13.22 5.44
CA GLU A 54 -5.44 14.26 4.71
C GLU A 54 -5.39 14.00 3.19
N MET A 55 -6.49 13.50 2.65
CA MET A 55 -6.68 13.17 1.24
C MET A 55 -7.76 14.06 0.62
N THR A 56 -7.83 14.09 -0.70
CA THR A 56 -8.95 14.72 -1.40
C THR A 56 -10.16 13.78 -1.44
N GLU A 57 -11.37 14.36 -1.53
CA GLU A 57 -12.60 13.59 -1.70
C GLU A 57 -12.54 12.66 -2.91
N LYS A 58 -11.88 13.10 -3.98
CA LYS A 58 -11.68 12.31 -5.20
C LYS A 58 -10.83 11.07 -4.93
N GLU A 59 -9.70 11.20 -4.22
CA GLU A 59 -8.85 10.05 -3.89
C GLU A 59 -9.57 9.06 -2.97
N VAL A 60 -10.36 9.55 -2.01
CA VAL A 60 -11.18 8.69 -1.16
C VAL A 60 -12.22 7.95 -2.00
N GLN A 61 -12.89 8.65 -2.93
CA GLN A 61 -13.88 8.06 -3.82
C GLN A 61 -13.26 6.99 -4.73
N ASP A 62 -12.09 7.27 -5.33
CA ASP A 62 -11.35 6.31 -6.16
C ASP A 62 -11.00 5.04 -5.36
N ILE A 63 -10.67 5.16 -4.07
CA ILE A 63 -10.38 3.99 -3.23
C ILE A 63 -11.66 3.26 -2.84
N ILE A 64 -12.75 3.97 -2.53
CA ILE A 64 -14.06 3.35 -2.29
C ILE A 64 -14.49 2.53 -3.51
N ASP A 65 -14.32 3.07 -4.71
CA ASP A 65 -14.69 2.38 -5.95
C ASP A 65 -13.77 1.17 -6.26
N ARG A 66 -12.53 1.17 -5.77
CA ARG A 66 -11.61 0.03 -5.89
C ARG A 66 -11.88 -1.09 -4.88
N ILE A 67 -12.55 -0.80 -3.76
CA ILE A 67 -12.85 -1.79 -2.70
C ILE A 67 -14.31 -2.27 -2.72
N ARG A 68 -15.16 -1.64 -3.53
CA ARG A 68 -16.55 -2.01 -3.75
C ARG A 68 -16.67 -3.20 -4.69
#